data_AF-U5YDB9-F1
#
_entry.id   AF-U5YDB9-F1
#
_cell.length_a   1.000
_cell.length_b   1.000
_cell.length_c   1.000
_cell.angle_alpha   90.00
_cell.angle_beta   90.00
_cell.angle_gamma   90.00
#
_symmetry.space_group_name_H-M   'P 1'
#
loop_
_entity.id
_entity.type
_entity.pdbx_description
1 polymer ?
#
loop_
_entity_poly.entity_id
_entity_poly.type
_entity_poly.pdbx_seq_one_letter_code
_entity_poly.pdbx_strand_id
1 'polypeptide(L)'
;LLARAWAPGWANADRALESFINGSLMEYAVNRQKVDSATTSLLSPHLHYGELSVRKIFHNIRMKQVLWVKEGKVEAEDSVNLFLRSIGFREYSRYLSFNFPFTHERSLLSNLKFFPWRVDEGYFKAWRQGRTGYPLVDAGMRELWATGWLHNQIRVIVSSFCVKFLQLPWR
;
A
#
# COMPACT_ATOMS: atom_id res chain seq x y z
N LEU A 1 -2.37 19.89 8.04
CA LEU A 1 -2.01 19.40 6.69
C LEU A 1 -2.70 18.08 6.38
N LEU A 2 -2.55 17.05 7.21
CA LEU A 2 -3.17 15.73 7.01
C LEU A 2 -4.70 15.76 6.86
N ALA A 3 -5.40 16.59 7.63
CA ALA A 3 -6.87 16.72 7.55
C ALA A 3 -7.38 17.27 6.20
N ARG A 4 -6.49 17.81 5.34
CA ARG A 4 -6.86 18.21 3.97
C ARG A 4 -6.94 17.02 3.02
N ALA A 5 -6.18 15.96 3.30
CA ALA A 5 -6.11 14.75 2.48
C ALA A 5 -6.95 13.59 3.06
N TRP A 6 -7.13 13.55 4.38
CA TRP A 6 -7.76 12.44 5.08
C TRP A 6 -8.94 12.89 5.94
N ALA A 7 -10.03 12.14 5.85
CA ALA A 7 -11.19 12.23 6.72
C ALA A 7 -11.37 10.90 7.47
N PRO A 8 -10.84 10.76 8.70
CA PRO A 8 -10.99 9.54 9.51
C PRO A 8 -12.45 9.24 9.90
N GLY A 9 -12.74 8.01 10.31
CA GLY A 9 -14.04 7.60 10.84
C GLY A 9 -14.77 6.60 9.94
N TRP A 10 -15.53 5.69 10.56
CA TRP A 10 -16.22 4.58 9.88
C TRP A 10 -17.18 5.02 8.77
N ALA A 11 -17.91 6.13 8.97
CA ALA A 11 -18.81 6.67 7.95
C ALA A 11 -18.05 7.16 6.70
N ASN A 12 -16.85 7.72 6.87
CA ASN A 12 -15.98 8.11 5.77
C ASN A 12 -15.39 6.88 5.07
N ALA A 13 -15.03 5.85 5.84
CA ALA A 13 -14.51 4.61 5.31
C ALA A 13 -15.53 3.88 4.40
N ASP A 14 -16.81 3.87 4.81
CA ASP A 14 -17.89 3.27 4.00
C ASP A 14 -18.11 4.04 2.69
N ARG A 15 -18.15 5.38 2.76
CA ARG A 15 -18.25 6.23 1.54
C ARG A 15 -17.07 6.02 0.60
N ALA A 16 -15.85 5.91 1.14
CA ALA A 16 -14.65 5.63 0.35
C ALA A 16 -14.73 4.25 -0.34
N LEU A 17 -15.24 3.23 0.36
CA LEU A 17 -15.45 1.90 -0.21
C LEU A 17 -16.48 1.92 -1.35
N GLU A 18 -17.62 2.57 -1.15
CA GLU A 18 -18.66 2.69 -2.17
C GLU A 18 -18.17 3.45 -3.41
N SER A 19 -17.47 4.56 -3.20
CA SER A 19 -16.85 5.34 -4.29
C SER A 19 -15.83 4.49 -5.06
N PHE A 20 -15.04 3.67 -4.37
CA PHE A 20 -14.08 2.79 -5.01
C PHE A 20 -14.77 1.68 -5.85
N ILE A 21 -15.77 1.01 -5.29
CA ILE A 21 -16.51 -0.07 -5.97
C ILE A 21 -17.23 0.42 -7.22
N ASN A 22 -17.78 1.63 -7.18
CA ASN A 22 -18.54 2.20 -8.29
C ASN A 22 -17.68 2.97 -9.30
N GLY A 23 -16.44 3.31 -8.95
CA GLY A 23 -15.49 4.00 -9.83
C GLY A 23 -14.30 3.11 -10.20
N SER A 24 -13.17 3.36 -9.55
CA SER A 24 -11.85 2.86 -9.97
C SER A 24 -11.65 1.35 -9.86
N LEU A 25 -12.54 0.61 -9.20
CA LEU A 25 -12.43 -0.85 -9.13
C LEU A 25 -12.45 -1.52 -10.51
N MET A 26 -13.24 -1.03 -11.46
CA MET A 26 -13.36 -1.66 -12.79
C MET A 26 -12.01 -1.67 -13.53
N GLU A 27 -11.27 -0.57 -13.46
CA GLU A 27 -9.98 -0.39 -14.14
C GLU A 27 -8.78 -0.70 -13.26
N TYR A 28 -9.00 -1.27 -12.06
CA TYR A 28 -7.95 -1.50 -11.08
C TYR A 28 -6.79 -2.34 -11.65
N ALA A 29 -7.08 -3.35 -12.48
CA ALA A 29 -6.06 -4.20 -13.08
C ALA A 29 -5.01 -3.40 -13.87
N VAL A 30 -5.46 -2.45 -14.68
CA VAL A 30 -4.64 -1.61 -15.56
C VAL A 30 -3.98 -0.49 -14.78
N ASN A 31 -4.75 0.16 -13.91
CA ASN A 31 -4.35 1.42 -13.31
C ASN A 31 -3.60 1.28 -11.96
N ARG A 32 -3.56 0.10 -11.35
CA ARG A 32 -2.87 -0.13 -10.03
C ARG A 32 -1.40 0.24 -10.00
N GLN A 33 -0.75 0.36 -11.15
CA GLN A 33 0.68 0.69 -11.25
C GLN A 33 0.93 2.17 -11.54
N LYS A 34 -0.11 2.89 -11.99
CA LYS A 34 -0.02 4.32 -12.27
C LYS A 34 0.06 5.09 -10.95
N VAL A 35 1.06 5.94 -10.84
CA VAL A 35 1.37 6.70 -9.61
C VAL A 35 0.86 8.15 -9.66
N ASP A 36 0.44 8.59 -10.84
CA ASP A 36 0.01 9.96 -11.14
C ASP A 36 -1.49 10.19 -10.92
N SER A 37 -2.25 9.14 -10.61
CA SER A 37 -3.71 9.17 -10.58
C SER A 37 -4.28 8.40 -9.39
N ALA A 38 -5.41 8.89 -8.85
CA ALA A 38 -6.08 8.31 -7.68
C ALA A 38 -6.90 7.07 -8.07
N THR A 39 -6.21 6.00 -8.42
CA THR A 39 -6.80 4.78 -9.02
C THR A 39 -6.95 3.63 -8.02
N THR A 40 -6.39 3.79 -6.81
CA THR A 40 -6.46 2.80 -5.73
C THR A 40 -7.52 3.19 -4.71
N SER A 41 -7.88 2.24 -3.85
CA SER A 41 -8.99 2.44 -2.90
C SER A 41 -8.73 3.45 -1.79
N LEU A 42 -7.46 3.75 -1.48
CA LEU A 42 -7.05 4.59 -0.34
C LEU A 42 -7.60 4.11 1.03
N LEU A 43 -8.12 2.88 1.12
CA LEU A 43 -8.77 2.34 2.32
C LEU A 43 -7.78 1.86 3.40
N SER A 44 -6.47 1.88 3.13
CA SER A 44 -5.47 1.28 4.02
C SER A 44 -5.49 1.83 5.47
N PRO A 45 -5.68 3.14 5.73
CA PRO A 45 -5.75 3.66 7.10
C PRO A 45 -7.03 3.19 7.82
N HIS A 46 -8.18 3.25 7.15
CA HIS A 46 -9.46 2.78 7.71
C HIS A 46 -9.41 1.28 8.06
N LEU A 47 -8.77 0.48 7.21
CA LEU A 47 -8.56 -0.95 7.42
C LEU A 47 -7.60 -1.28 8.56
N HIS A 48 -6.63 -0.41 8.82
CA HIS A 48 -5.67 -0.57 9.92
C HIS A 48 -6.35 -0.35 11.27
N TYR A 49 -7.15 0.71 11.40
CA TYR A 49 -7.85 1.06 12.63
C TYR A 49 -9.18 0.30 12.84
N GLY A 50 -9.58 -0.55 11.90
CA GLY A 50 -10.80 -1.35 12.01
C GLY A 50 -12.09 -0.55 11.81
N GLU A 51 -12.00 0.67 11.28
CA GLU A 51 -13.14 1.50 10.90
C GLU A 51 -13.97 0.86 9.77
N LEU A 52 -13.33 -0.03 9.00
CA LEU A 52 -13.95 -0.79 7.92
C LEU A 52 -13.69 -2.29 8.08
N SER A 53 -14.76 -3.08 8.03
CA SER A 53 -14.69 -4.53 8.12
C SER A 53 -14.17 -5.16 6.83
N VAL A 54 -13.13 -5.99 6.94
CA VAL A 54 -12.56 -6.72 5.80
C VAL A 54 -13.56 -7.70 5.20
N ARG A 55 -14.39 -8.31 6.05
CA ARG A 55 -15.48 -9.20 5.60
C ARG A 55 -16.51 -8.44 4.77
N LYS A 56 -16.82 -7.18 5.14
CA LYS A 56 -17.71 -6.30 4.38
C LYS A 56 -17.12 -6.00 3.00
N ILE A 57 -15.83 -5.67 2.93
CA ILE A 57 -15.14 -5.47 1.64
C ILE A 57 -15.21 -6.73 0.79
N PHE A 58 -14.82 -7.88 1.34
CA PHE A 58 -14.82 -9.15 0.60
C PHE A 58 -16.21 -9.48 0.05
N HIS A 59 -17.25 -9.36 0.88
CA HIS A 59 -18.63 -9.59 0.48
C HIS A 59 -19.07 -8.65 -0.65
N ASN A 60 -18.87 -7.33 -0.48
CA ASN A 60 -19.28 -6.34 -1.47
C ASN A 60 -18.57 -6.54 -2.83
N ILE A 61 -17.27 -6.82 -2.80
CA ILE A 61 -16.47 -7.07 -4.01
C ILE A 61 -16.92 -8.36 -4.69
N ARG A 62 -17.17 -9.44 -3.94
CA ARG A 62 -17.64 -10.71 -4.51
C ARG A 62 -19.04 -10.58 -5.11
N MET A 63 -19.93 -9.82 -4.48
CA MET A 63 -21.25 -9.51 -5.03
C MET A 63 -21.13 -8.72 -6.34
N LYS A 64 -20.25 -7.70 -6.39
CA LYS A 64 -19.98 -6.93 -7.61
C LYS A 64 -19.44 -7.81 -8.73
N GLN A 65 -18.57 -8.76 -8.41
CA GLN A 65 -18.04 -9.73 -9.38
C GLN A 65 -19.14 -10.56 -10.02
N VAL A 66 -20.07 -11.12 -9.22
CA VAL A 66 -21.20 -11.91 -9.74
C VAL A 66 -22.08 -11.08 -10.68
N LEU A 67 -22.31 -9.81 -10.34
CA LEU A 67 -23.08 -8.89 -11.21
C LEU A 67 -22.35 -8.64 -12.53
N TRP A 68 -21.05 -8.33 -12.49
CA TRP A 68 -20.27 -8.07 -13.70
C TRP A 68 -20.12 -9.28 -14.62
N VAL A 69 -20.04 -10.50 -14.06
CA VAL A 69 -20.07 -11.73 -14.84
C VAL A 69 -21.39 -11.87 -15.60
N LYS A 70 -22.53 -11.58 -14.95
CA LYS A 70 -23.85 -11.58 -15.62
C LYS A 70 -23.98 -10.50 -16.70
N GLU A 71 -23.32 -9.37 -16.52
CA GLU A 71 -23.27 -8.26 -17.49
C GLU A 71 -22.26 -8.49 -18.64
N GLY A 72 -21.50 -9.60 -18.64
CA GLY A 72 -20.50 -9.89 -19.67
C GLY A 72 -19.23 -9.05 -19.58
N LYS A 73 -18.94 -8.41 -18.44
CA LYS A 73 -17.77 -7.55 -18.23
C LYS A 73 -16.55 -8.35 -17.81
N VAL A 74 -15.96 -9.08 -18.76
CA VAL A 74 -14.82 -9.99 -18.52
C VAL A 74 -13.59 -9.26 -17.95
N GLU A 75 -13.29 -8.05 -18.45
CA GLU A 75 -12.13 -7.26 -17.99
C GLU A 75 -12.19 -6.88 -16.50
N ALA A 76 -13.40 -6.79 -15.95
CA ALA A 76 -13.59 -6.43 -14.55
C ALA A 76 -13.27 -7.59 -13.59
N GLU A 77 -13.26 -8.84 -14.09
CA GLU A 77 -12.93 -10.02 -13.29
C GLU A 77 -11.49 -9.99 -12.80
N ASP A 78 -10.55 -9.64 -13.68
CA ASP A 78 -9.13 -9.51 -13.34
C ASP A 78 -8.90 -8.42 -12.29
N SER A 79 -9.57 -7.28 -12.46
CA SER A 79 -9.52 -6.18 -11.49
C SER A 79 -10.01 -6.61 -10.11
N VAL A 80 -11.11 -7.35 -10.03
CA VAL A 80 -11.62 -7.91 -8.77
C VAL A 80 -10.61 -8.90 -8.16
N ASN A 81 -10.12 -9.85 -8.95
CA ASN A 81 -9.19 -10.87 -8.47
C ASN A 81 -7.90 -10.24 -7.92
N LEU A 82 -7.37 -9.22 -8.60
CA LEU A 82 -6.19 -8.48 -8.15
C LEU A 82 -6.46 -7.65 -6.89
N PHE A 83 -7.64 -7.05 -6.78
CA PHE A 83 -8.02 -6.32 -5.57
C PHE A 83 -8.18 -7.26 -4.37
N LEU A 84 -8.86 -8.40 -4.54
CA LEU A 84 -8.99 -9.42 -3.50
C LEU A 84 -7.63 -10.02 -3.10
N ARG A 85 -6.72 -10.23 -4.06
CA ARG A 85 -5.33 -10.59 -3.76
C ARG A 85 -4.62 -9.52 -2.92
N SER A 86 -4.88 -8.24 -3.19
CA SER A 86 -4.33 -7.13 -2.41
C SER A 86 -4.82 -7.17 -0.95
N ILE A 87 -6.09 -7.50 -0.73
CA ILE A 87 -6.64 -7.78 0.61
C ILE A 87 -5.99 -9.04 1.20
N GLY A 88 -5.76 -10.07 0.40
CA GLY A 88 -5.05 -11.29 0.81
C GLY A 88 -3.66 -11.01 1.36
N PHE A 89 -2.90 -10.08 0.80
CA PHE A 89 -1.59 -9.68 1.35
C PHE A 89 -1.68 -9.08 2.76
N ARG A 90 -2.79 -8.40 3.09
CA ARG A 90 -3.05 -7.91 4.46
C ARG A 90 -3.34 -9.05 5.43
N GLU A 91 -4.11 -10.05 5.02
CA GLU A 91 -4.34 -11.25 5.85
C GLU A 91 -3.05 -12.04 6.02
N TYR A 92 -2.26 -12.15 4.95
CA TYR A 92 -0.99 -12.85 4.98
C TYR A 92 0.05 -12.18 5.88
N SER A 93 0.11 -10.84 5.92
CA SER A 93 1.02 -10.15 6.83
C SER A 93 0.69 -10.44 8.31
N ARG A 94 -0.61 -10.49 8.66
CA ARG A 94 -1.06 -10.88 10.00
C ARG A 94 -0.75 -12.34 10.31
N TYR A 95 -0.99 -13.22 9.36
CA TYR A 95 -0.65 -14.64 9.48
C TYR A 95 0.86 -14.82 9.72
N LEU A 96 1.70 -14.11 8.98
CA LEU A 96 3.15 -14.12 9.18
C LEU A 96 3.55 -13.62 10.56
N SER A 97 3.03 -12.48 11.01
CA SER A 97 3.37 -11.94 12.33
C SER A 97 2.90 -12.82 13.48
N PHE A 98 1.76 -13.52 13.33
CA PHE A 98 1.29 -14.47 14.33
C PHE A 98 2.21 -15.70 14.43
N ASN A 99 2.56 -16.30 13.29
CA ASN A 99 3.39 -17.51 13.25
C ASN A 99 4.89 -17.22 13.50
N PHE A 100 5.34 -16.01 13.20
CA PHE A 100 6.71 -15.54 13.41
C PHE A 100 6.70 -14.20 14.15
N PRO A 101 6.50 -14.19 15.48
CA PRO A 101 6.35 -12.96 16.26
C PRO A 101 7.53 -11.99 16.15
N PHE A 102 8.74 -12.49 15.88
CA PHE A 102 9.97 -11.69 15.76
C PHE A 102 10.10 -10.90 14.45
N THR A 103 9.18 -11.07 13.51
CA THR A 103 9.26 -10.48 12.14
C THR A 103 9.34 -8.97 12.10
N HIS A 104 8.90 -8.27 13.15
CA HIS A 104 9.01 -6.82 13.26
C HIS A 104 10.42 -6.34 13.62
N GLU A 105 11.25 -7.18 14.24
CA GLU A 105 12.61 -6.82 14.68
C GLU A 105 13.72 -7.54 13.91
N ARG A 106 13.40 -8.71 13.35
CA ARG A 106 14.36 -9.62 12.73
C ARG A 106 13.83 -10.11 11.39
N SER A 107 14.72 -10.12 10.40
CA SER A 107 14.46 -10.70 9.08
C SER A 107 14.19 -12.20 9.18
N LEU A 108 13.23 -12.70 8.41
CA LEU A 108 13.04 -14.15 8.18
C LEU A 108 14.22 -14.76 7.41
N LEU A 109 14.87 -13.96 6.56
CA LEU A 109 16.01 -14.39 5.78
C LEU A 109 17.28 -14.28 6.62
N SER A 110 17.94 -15.42 6.85
CA SER A 110 19.16 -15.54 7.66
C SER A 110 20.38 -14.87 7.01
N ASN A 111 20.44 -14.79 5.69
CA ASN A 111 21.55 -14.17 4.95
C ASN A 111 21.69 -12.66 5.24
N LEU A 112 20.60 -11.98 5.61
CA LEU A 112 20.63 -10.54 5.95
C LEU A 112 21.16 -10.26 7.35
N LYS A 113 21.35 -11.30 8.19
CA LYS A 113 21.82 -11.14 9.58
C LYS A 113 23.23 -10.54 9.67
N PHE A 114 24.11 -10.90 8.74
CA PHE A 114 25.51 -10.47 8.70
C PHE A 114 25.80 -9.52 7.54
N PHE A 115 24.75 -8.96 6.91
CA PHE A 115 24.95 -8.01 5.83
C PHE A 115 25.62 -6.74 6.38
N PRO A 116 26.69 -6.23 5.73
CA PRO A 116 27.44 -5.07 6.21
C PRO A 116 26.71 -3.77 5.88
N TRP A 117 25.62 -3.49 6.62
CA TRP A 117 24.86 -2.25 6.46
C TRP A 117 25.73 -1.01 6.74
N ARG A 118 25.52 0.05 5.96
CA ARG A 118 26.15 1.34 6.15
C ARG A 118 25.37 2.13 7.20
N VAL A 119 26.02 2.50 8.30
CA VAL A 119 25.45 3.40 9.30
C VAL A 119 25.91 4.81 8.98
N ASP A 120 25.15 5.52 8.15
CA ASP A 120 25.44 6.89 7.71
C ASP A 120 24.20 7.78 7.93
N GLU A 121 24.26 8.61 8.97
CA GLU A 121 23.17 9.52 9.32
C GLU A 121 22.92 10.61 8.27
N GLY A 122 23.96 11.00 7.52
CA GLY A 122 23.85 11.97 6.44
C GLY A 122 23.00 11.43 5.29
N TYR A 123 23.25 10.18 4.90
CA TYR A 123 22.44 9.49 3.88
C TYR A 123 21.00 9.28 4.35
N PHE A 124 20.80 8.87 5.60
CA PHE A 124 19.46 8.72 6.16
C PHE A 124 18.70 10.07 6.17
N LYS A 125 19.38 11.16 6.55
CA LYS A 125 18.80 12.51 6.55
C LYS A 125 18.43 12.97 5.14
N ALA A 126 19.30 12.75 4.14
CA ALA A 126 19.03 13.11 2.75
C ALA A 126 17.82 12.35 2.18
N TRP A 127 17.75 11.04 2.45
CA TRP A 127 16.61 10.20 2.08
C TRP A 127 15.31 10.66 2.74
N ARG A 128 15.32 10.85 4.06
CA ARG A 128 14.15 11.32 4.83
C ARG A 128 13.63 12.68 4.35
N GLN A 129 14.50 13.55 3.85
CA GLN A 129 14.13 14.88 3.35
C GLN A 129 13.75 14.91 1.85
N GLY A 130 13.90 13.80 1.11
CA GLY A 130 13.76 13.82 -0.34
C GLY A 130 14.77 14.76 -1.02
N ARG A 131 16.04 14.60 -0.64
CA ARG A 131 17.22 15.31 -1.18
C ARG A 131 18.30 14.32 -1.62
N THR A 132 17.89 13.21 -2.21
CA THR A 132 18.78 12.15 -2.70
C THR A 132 19.37 12.46 -4.07
N GLY A 133 18.75 13.39 -4.82
CA GLY A 133 19.12 13.69 -6.20
C GLY A 133 18.40 12.79 -7.22
N TYR A 134 17.58 11.84 -6.76
CA TYR A 134 16.78 10.96 -7.60
C TYR A 134 15.32 11.43 -7.58
N PRO A 135 14.81 12.05 -8.67
CA PRO A 135 13.54 12.77 -8.64
C PRO A 135 12.34 11.93 -8.17
N LEU A 136 12.25 10.67 -8.60
CA LEU A 136 11.13 9.79 -8.23
C LEU A 136 11.17 9.39 -6.75
N VAL A 137 12.37 9.18 -6.20
CA VAL A 137 12.56 8.89 -4.77
C VAL A 137 12.23 10.14 -3.96
N ASP A 138 12.76 11.28 -4.39
CA ASP A 138 12.57 12.56 -3.70
C ASP A 138 11.10 13.00 -3.70
N ALA A 139 10.37 12.80 -4.80
CA ALA A 139 8.93 13.04 -4.88
C ALA A 139 8.16 12.16 -3.89
N GLY A 140 8.46 10.86 -3.84
CA GLY A 140 7.85 9.94 -2.89
C GLY A 140 8.13 10.32 -1.43
N MET A 141 9.38 10.64 -1.08
CA MET A 141 9.71 11.01 0.29
C MET A 141 9.04 12.32 0.72
N ARG A 142 8.86 13.28 -0.21
CA ARG A 142 8.12 14.52 0.05
C ARG A 142 6.61 14.30 0.17
N GLU A 143 6.01 13.46 -0.67
CA GLU A 143 4.60 13.10 -0.57
C GLU A 143 4.31 12.43 0.78
N LEU A 144 5.16 11.47 1.19
CA LEU A 144 5.02 10.78 2.48
C LEU A 144 5.00 11.77 3.65
N TRP A 145 5.90 12.76 3.63
CA TRP A 145 5.96 13.78 4.67
C TRP A 145 4.73 14.71 4.66
N ALA A 146 4.23 15.08 3.47
CA ALA A 146 3.13 16.02 3.34
C ALA A 146 1.75 15.40 3.62
N THR A 147 1.53 14.15 3.20
CA THR A 147 0.20 13.50 3.20
C THR A 147 0.11 12.32 4.16
N GLY A 148 1.23 11.79 4.65
CA GLY A 148 1.26 10.58 5.48
C GLY A 148 0.95 9.29 4.70
N TRP A 149 0.90 9.34 3.37
CA TRP A 149 0.58 8.20 2.54
C TRP A 149 1.46 8.15 1.29
N LEU A 150 1.66 6.93 0.78
CA LEU A 150 2.32 6.69 -0.48
C LEU A 150 1.61 5.59 -1.26
N HIS A 151 1.63 5.73 -2.57
CA HIS A 151 1.24 4.66 -3.48
C HIS A 151 2.17 3.45 -3.31
N ASN A 152 1.63 2.23 -3.39
CA ASN A 152 2.38 1.00 -3.12
C ASN A 152 3.66 0.88 -3.97
N GLN A 153 3.59 1.24 -5.26
CA GLN A 153 4.76 1.21 -6.13
C GLN A 153 5.86 2.19 -5.69
N ILE A 154 5.47 3.39 -5.26
CA ILE A 154 6.42 4.36 -4.74
C ILE A 154 7.03 3.86 -3.43
N ARG A 155 6.24 3.23 -2.54
CA ARG A 155 6.78 2.57 -1.33
C ARG A 155 7.85 1.54 -1.67
N VAL A 156 7.62 0.71 -2.69
CA VAL A 156 8.60 -0.29 -3.14
C VAL A 156 9.87 0.39 -3.65
N ILE A 157 9.75 1.46 -4.43
CA ILE A 157 10.88 2.20 -4.99
C ILE A 157 11.71 2.87 -3.89
N VAL A 158 11.08 3.67 -3.00
CA VAL A 158 11.80 4.42 -1.96
C VAL A 158 12.44 3.51 -0.92
N SER A 159 11.80 2.39 -0.58
CA SER A 159 12.35 1.40 0.34
C SER A 159 13.48 0.57 -0.30
N SER A 160 13.32 0.17 -1.57
CA SER A 160 14.39 -0.50 -2.32
C SER A 160 15.61 0.39 -2.49
N PHE A 161 15.40 1.68 -2.74
CA PHE A 161 16.48 2.66 -2.81
C PHE A 161 17.26 2.74 -1.49
N CYS A 162 16.55 2.79 -0.36
CA CYS A 162 17.17 2.81 0.97
C CYS A 162 18.07 1.60 1.22
N VAL A 163 17.58 0.38 0.97
CA VAL A 163 18.32 -0.85 1.30
C VAL A 163 19.35 -1.26 0.24
N LYS A 164 19.14 -0.94 -1.05
CA LYS A 164 20.03 -1.37 -2.14
C LYS A 164 21.04 -0.30 -2.56
N PHE A 165 20.61 0.96 -2.68
CA PHE A 165 21.48 2.05 -3.13
C PHE A 165 22.21 2.69 -1.96
N LEU A 166 21.48 3.06 -0.90
CA LEU A 166 22.10 3.67 0.27
C LEU A 166 22.72 2.62 1.22
N GLN A 167 22.28 1.37 1.09
CA GLN A 167 22.70 0.25 1.94
C GLN A 167 22.52 0.54 3.44
N LEU A 168 21.51 1.34 3.78
CA LEU A 168 21.15 1.64 5.16
C LEU A 168 20.45 0.43 5.79
N PRO A 169 20.55 0.24 7.11
CA PRO A 169 19.75 -0.76 7.82
C PRO A 169 18.27 -0.57 7.50
N TRP A 170 17.55 -1.67 7.23
CA TRP A 170 16.13 -1.64 6.89
C TRP A 170 15.22 -1.31 8.08
N ARG A 171 15.76 -1.37 9.31
CA ARG A 171 15.06 -1.09 10.57
C ARG A 171 15.09 0.38 10.90
#